data_AF-A0AAN8WT26-F1
#
_entry.id   AF-A0AAN8WT26-F1
#
_cell.length_a   1.000
_cell.length_b   1.000
_cell.length_c   1.000
_cell.angle_alpha   90.00
_cell.angle_beta   90.00
_cell.angle_gamma   90.00
#
_symmetry.space_group_name_H-M   'P 1'
#
loop_
_entity.id
_entity.type
_entity.pdbx_description
1 polymer ?
#
loop_
_entity_poly.entity_id
_entity_poly.type
_entity_poly.pdbx_seq_one_letter_code
_entity_poly.pdbx_strand_id
1 'polypeptide(L)'
;MAFAIDRDVSNPSLEEMTKAAIEVLQKDQNGFFLFVEGGNIDKAHHLNEHRSALEEALEFEKAIATANAMTDPEDTLIIVTADHSQPLVINGYPERGSDILGLGDFSDVDGMPFTTLLYTNGPGYKGEDGGDRPDPSQEDYSK
;
A
#
# COMPACT_ATOMS: atom_id res chain seq x y z
N MET A 1 1.91 -14.49 -3.76
CA MET A 1 1.66 -13.78 -5.03
C MET A 1 2.72 -12.68 -5.16
N ALA A 2 3.07 -12.31 -6.38
CA ALA A 2 3.90 -11.13 -6.63
C ALA A 2 3.19 -9.86 -6.10
N PHE A 3 3.92 -8.76 -5.98
CA PHE A 3 3.28 -7.47 -5.72
C PHE A 3 2.36 -7.08 -6.89
N ALA A 4 1.34 -6.25 -6.63
CA ALA A 4 0.38 -5.80 -7.61
C ALA A 4 1.05 -5.15 -8.83
N ILE A 5 2.12 -4.38 -8.60
CA ILE A 5 2.97 -3.75 -9.63
C ILE A 5 3.71 -4.78 -10.51
N ASP A 6 4.04 -5.94 -9.97
CA ASP A 6 4.78 -7.02 -10.65
C ASP A 6 3.88 -8.18 -11.11
N ARG A 7 2.56 -8.07 -10.93
CA ARG A 7 1.63 -9.18 -11.18
C ARG A 7 1.52 -9.48 -12.68
N ASP A 8 1.78 -10.73 -13.05
CA ASP A 8 1.50 -11.22 -14.39
C ASP A 8 0.04 -11.68 -14.56
N VAL A 9 -0.38 -11.83 -15.83
CA VAL A 9 -1.76 -12.25 -16.20
C VAL A 9 -2.11 -13.68 -15.80
N SER A 10 -1.15 -14.49 -15.35
CA SER A 10 -1.40 -15.86 -14.88
C SER A 10 -1.81 -15.91 -13.41
N ASN A 11 -1.64 -14.81 -12.67
CA ASN A 11 -2.03 -14.68 -11.27
C ASN A 11 -3.27 -13.79 -11.12
N PRO A 12 -4.32 -14.25 -10.44
CA PRO A 12 -5.51 -13.43 -10.21
C PRO A 12 -5.20 -12.26 -9.28
N SER A 13 -5.96 -11.20 -9.45
CA SER A 13 -5.97 -10.01 -8.60
C SER A 13 -6.73 -10.30 -7.30
N LEU A 14 -6.56 -9.47 -6.29
CA LEU A 14 -7.34 -9.60 -5.05
C LEU A 14 -8.83 -9.34 -5.32
N GLU A 15 -9.12 -8.43 -6.25
CA GLU A 15 -10.46 -8.18 -6.80
C GLU A 15 -11.06 -9.44 -7.44
N GLU A 16 -10.31 -10.11 -8.33
CA GLU A 16 -10.75 -11.31 -9.05
C GLU A 16 -10.98 -12.48 -8.09
N MET A 17 -10.11 -12.66 -7.10
CA MET A 17 -10.27 -13.68 -6.06
C MET A 17 -11.48 -13.41 -5.17
N THR A 18 -11.69 -12.14 -4.78
CA THR A 18 -12.83 -11.73 -3.94
C THR A 18 -14.14 -11.97 -4.67
N LYS A 19 -14.22 -11.57 -5.95
CA LYS A 19 -15.37 -11.84 -6.81
C LYS A 19 -15.67 -13.33 -6.90
N ALA A 20 -14.67 -14.14 -7.21
CA ALA A 20 -14.84 -15.59 -7.34
C ALA A 20 -15.30 -16.24 -6.02
N ALA A 21 -14.78 -15.76 -4.88
CA ALA A 21 -15.20 -16.23 -3.56
C ALA A 21 -16.67 -15.90 -3.28
N ILE A 22 -17.10 -14.65 -3.52
CA ILE A 22 -18.50 -14.24 -3.34
C ILE A 22 -19.43 -15.04 -4.26
N GLU A 23 -19.06 -15.24 -5.53
CA GLU A 23 -19.85 -16.04 -6.49
C GLU A 23 -20.13 -17.47 -6.01
N VAL A 24 -19.20 -18.06 -5.25
CA VAL A 24 -19.37 -19.39 -4.66
C VAL A 24 -20.15 -19.32 -3.35
N LEU A 25 -19.77 -18.43 -2.43
CA LEU A 25 -20.32 -18.36 -1.08
C LEU A 25 -21.78 -17.89 -1.05
N GLN A 26 -22.18 -16.98 -1.93
CA GLN A 26 -23.55 -16.45 -2.00
C GLN A 26 -24.61 -17.50 -2.38
N LYS A 27 -24.18 -18.71 -2.78
CA LYS A 27 -25.10 -19.81 -3.09
C LYS A 27 -25.75 -20.40 -1.84
N ASP A 28 -25.13 -20.24 -0.66
CA ASP A 28 -25.72 -20.67 0.61
C ASP A 28 -26.78 -19.66 1.08
N GLN A 29 -28.02 -20.12 1.19
CA GLN A 29 -29.14 -19.28 1.64
C GLN A 29 -29.09 -18.95 3.14
N ASN A 30 -28.19 -19.57 3.91
CA ASN A 30 -27.97 -19.25 5.32
C ASN A 30 -26.93 -18.13 5.53
N GLY A 31 -26.37 -17.59 4.44
CA GLY A 31 -25.32 -16.57 4.47
C GLY A 31 -23.91 -17.15 4.51
N PHE A 32 -22.91 -16.28 4.60
CA PHE A 32 -21.50 -16.67 4.60
C PHE A 32 -20.63 -15.74 5.45
N PHE A 33 -19.43 -16.21 5.77
CA PHE A 33 -18.32 -15.40 6.25
C PHE A 33 -17.20 -15.47 5.22
N LEU A 34 -16.62 -14.31 4.89
CA LEU A 34 -15.49 -14.20 3.97
C LEU A 34 -14.42 -13.31 4.60
N PHE A 35 -13.19 -13.79 4.62
CA PHE A 35 -12.00 -13.04 5.00
C PHE A 35 -11.15 -12.78 3.77
N VAL A 36 -10.84 -11.50 3.53
CA VAL A 36 -9.99 -11.03 2.43
C VAL A 36 -8.87 -10.21 3.02
N GLU A 37 -7.62 -10.51 2.65
CA GLU A 37 -6.43 -9.89 3.24
C GLU A 37 -5.55 -9.25 2.16
N GLY A 38 -5.30 -7.94 2.29
CA GLY A 38 -4.28 -7.21 1.53
C GLY A 38 -2.87 -7.41 2.10
N GLY A 39 -2.43 -8.65 2.31
CA GLY A 39 -1.27 -8.97 3.16
C GLY A 39 0.10 -8.54 2.60
N ASN A 40 0.18 -8.15 1.33
CA ASN A 40 1.42 -7.66 0.74
C ASN A 40 1.70 -6.18 1.06
N ILE A 41 0.72 -5.42 1.56
CA ILE A 41 0.92 -4.05 2.09
C ILE A 41 2.00 -4.06 3.18
N ASP A 42 1.89 -5.00 4.12
CA ASP A 42 2.84 -5.21 5.21
C ASP A 42 4.25 -5.53 4.70
N LYS A 43 4.35 -6.48 3.75
CA LYS A 43 5.64 -6.89 3.17
C LYS A 43 6.33 -5.74 2.46
N ALA A 44 5.59 -4.94 1.70
CA ALA A 44 6.15 -3.77 1.01
C ALA A 44 6.67 -2.73 2.02
N HIS A 45 5.95 -2.49 3.12
CA HIS A 45 6.43 -1.63 4.21
C HIS A 45 7.72 -2.14 4.85
N HIS A 46 7.84 -3.46 5.09
CA HIS A 46 9.06 -4.09 5.59
C HIS A 46 10.27 -3.91 4.68
N LEU A 47 10.05 -3.82 3.36
CA LEU A 47 11.08 -3.53 2.36
C LEU A 47 11.34 -2.02 2.18
N ASN A 48 10.56 -1.16 2.86
CA ASN A 48 10.50 0.29 2.65
C ASN A 48 10.13 0.70 1.20
N GLU A 49 9.45 -0.17 0.46
CA GLU A 49 8.95 0.09 -0.89
C GLU A 49 7.58 0.78 -0.83
N HIS A 50 7.61 2.11 -0.68
CA HIS A 50 6.39 2.91 -0.53
C HIS A 50 5.45 2.82 -1.74
N ARG A 51 5.98 2.68 -2.96
CA ARG A 51 5.15 2.50 -4.17
C ARG A 51 4.40 1.18 -4.11
N SER A 52 5.12 0.07 -3.94
CA SER A 52 4.53 -1.26 -3.76
C SER A 52 3.47 -1.27 -2.66
N ALA A 53 3.72 -0.64 -1.51
CA ALA A 53 2.76 -0.60 -0.40
C ALA A 53 1.46 0.13 -0.76
N LEU A 54 1.56 1.26 -1.46
CA LEU A 54 0.38 2.02 -1.91
C LEU A 54 -0.39 1.31 -3.04
N GLU A 55 0.31 0.67 -3.98
CA GLU A 55 -0.32 -0.12 -5.04
C GLU A 55 -1.04 -1.36 -4.46
N GLU A 56 -0.47 -2.01 -3.45
CA GLU A 56 -1.14 -3.09 -2.71
C GLU A 56 -2.35 -2.59 -1.92
N ALA A 57 -2.29 -1.38 -1.35
CA ALA A 57 -3.44 -0.78 -0.69
C ALA A 57 -4.56 -0.45 -1.69
N LEU A 58 -4.21 0.01 -2.90
CA LEU A 58 -5.17 0.22 -3.98
C LEU A 58 -5.77 -1.10 -4.49
N GLU A 59 -4.97 -2.16 -4.57
CA GLU A 59 -5.45 -3.50 -4.92
C GLU A 59 -6.45 -4.04 -3.89
N PHE A 60 -6.21 -3.80 -2.60
CA PHE A 60 -7.17 -4.11 -1.54
C PHE A 60 -8.44 -3.24 -1.61
N GLU A 61 -8.32 -1.96 -1.95
CA GLU A 61 -9.47 -1.07 -2.18
C GLU A 61 -10.39 -1.59 -3.29
N LYS A 62 -9.83 -2.05 -4.42
CA LYS A 62 -10.62 -2.65 -5.51
C LYS A 62 -11.39 -3.89 -5.07
N ALA A 63 -10.78 -4.72 -4.23
CA ALA A 63 -11.45 -5.90 -3.65
C ALA A 63 -12.62 -5.51 -2.74
N ILE A 64 -12.46 -4.48 -1.91
CA ILE A 64 -13.53 -3.91 -1.08
C ILE A 64 -14.65 -3.35 -1.96
N ALA A 65 -14.31 -2.55 -2.97
CA ALA A 65 -15.28 -1.97 -3.90
C ALA A 65 -16.09 -3.06 -4.64
N THR A 66 -15.43 -4.15 -5.03
CA THR A 66 -16.06 -5.32 -5.65
C THR A 66 -17.01 -6.02 -4.69
N ALA A 67 -16.59 -6.28 -3.45
CA ALA A 67 -17.47 -6.87 -2.44
C ALA A 67 -18.71 -5.99 -2.19
N ASN A 68 -18.52 -4.68 -2.06
CA ASN A 68 -19.60 -3.71 -1.88
C ASN A 68 -20.55 -3.65 -3.09
N ALA A 69 -20.05 -3.85 -4.31
CA ALA A 69 -20.88 -3.89 -5.51
C ALA A 69 -21.64 -5.21 -5.71
N MET A 70 -21.18 -6.30 -5.08
CA MET A 70 -21.74 -7.65 -5.24
C MET A 70 -22.66 -8.08 -4.08
N THR A 71 -22.79 -7.28 -3.04
CA THR A 71 -23.57 -7.60 -1.84
C THR A 71 -24.58 -6.50 -1.51
N ASP A 72 -25.64 -6.84 -0.77
CA ASP A 72 -26.66 -5.87 -0.37
C ASP A 72 -26.33 -5.34 1.05
N PRO A 73 -26.16 -4.02 1.25
CA PRO A 73 -25.88 -3.47 2.56
C PRO A 73 -27.00 -3.69 3.60
N GLU A 74 -28.22 -4.05 3.18
CA GLU A 74 -29.31 -4.39 4.10
C GLU A 74 -29.13 -5.76 4.77
N ASP A 75 -28.33 -6.67 4.18
CA ASP A 75 -28.06 -8.01 4.72
C ASP A 75 -26.58 -8.36 4.91
N THR A 76 -25.67 -7.52 4.42
CA THR A 76 -24.24 -7.75 4.43
C THR A 76 -23.49 -6.66 5.21
N LEU A 77 -22.72 -7.09 6.21
CA LEU A 77 -21.79 -6.22 6.96
C LEU A 77 -20.36 -6.40 6.42
N ILE A 78 -19.79 -5.32 5.87
CA ILE A 78 -18.39 -5.25 5.47
C ILE A 78 -17.60 -4.50 6.53
N ILE A 79 -16.54 -5.13 7.06
CA ILE A 79 -15.60 -4.52 8.02
C ILE A 79 -14.22 -4.46 7.38
N VAL A 80 -13.63 -3.27 7.38
CA VAL A 80 -12.26 -3.03 6.93
C VAL A 80 -11.45 -2.54 8.11
N THR A 81 -10.32 -3.19 8.38
CA THR A 81 -9.41 -2.83 9.46
C THR A 81 -7.98 -3.20 9.07
N ALA A 82 -7.01 -2.65 9.79
CA ALA A 82 -5.66 -3.18 9.87
C ALA A 82 -5.50 -4.01 11.15
N ASP A 83 -4.59 -4.97 11.14
CA ASP A 83 -4.13 -5.72 12.31
C ASP A 83 -3.09 -4.91 13.11
N HIS A 84 -2.21 -4.18 12.41
CA HIS A 84 -1.31 -3.18 12.97
C HIS A 84 -0.90 -2.12 11.93
N SER A 85 -0.15 -1.11 12.37
CA SER A 85 0.42 -0.09 11.47
C SER A 85 1.89 -0.39 11.16
N GLN A 86 2.52 0.50 10.39
CA GLN A 86 3.92 0.46 9.99
C GLN A 86 4.56 1.83 10.23
N PRO A 87 5.90 1.93 10.36
CA PRO A 87 6.60 3.15 10.73
C PRO A 87 6.72 4.17 9.58
N LEU A 88 5.73 4.22 8.69
CA LEU A 88 5.58 5.18 7.60
C LEU A 88 5.19 6.55 8.17
N VAL A 89 5.83 7.60 7.66
CA VAL A 89 5.56 8.99 8.00
C VAL A 89 5.33 9.79 6.73
N ILE A 90 4.35 10.68 6.78
CA ILE A 90 4.10 11.71 5.75
C ILE A 90 4.69 13.02 6.26
N ASN A 91 5.66 13.58 5.53
CA ASN A 91 6.52 14.66 5.98
C ASN A 91 6.61 15.82 4.97
N GLY A 92 7.32 16.89 5.34
CA GLY A 92 7.57 18.08 4.52
C GLY A 92 6.56 19.20 4.72
N TYR A 93 6.45 20.06 3.71
CA TYR A 93 5.26 20.86 3.42
C TYR A 93 4.97 20.90 1.90
N PRO A 94 4.79 19.75 1.20
CA PRO A 94 4.52 19.73 -0.23
C PRO A 94 3.21 20.44 -0.58
N GLU A 95 3.15 21.09 -1.75
CA GLU A 95 1.93 21.75 -2.22
C GLU A 95 0.79 20.76 -2.46
N ARG A 96 -0.46 21.22 -2.32
CA ARG A 96 -1.64 20.40 -2.59
C ARG A 96 -1.66 19.93 -4.04
N GLY A 97 -1.78 18.61 -4.23
CA GLY A 97 -1.80 18.00 -5.57
C GLY A 97 -0.43 17.52 -6.05
N SER A 98 0.62 17.71 -5.24
CA SER A 98 1.92 17.06 -5.45
C SER A 98 1.79 15.54 -5.42
N ASP A 99 2.65 14.86 -6.19
CA ASP A 99 2.77 13.40 -6.12
C ASP A 99 3.20 12.98 -4.71
N ILE A 100 2.45 12.07 -4.09
CA ILE A 100 2.75 11.57 -2.74
C ILE A 100 4.08 10.82 -2.69
N LEU A 101 4.55 10.28 -3.82
CA LEU A 101 5.85 9.63 -3.97
C LEU A 101 6.99 10.62 -4.27
N GLY A 102 6.67 11.91 -4.39
CA GLY A 102 7.63 12.97 -4.71
C GLY A 102 8.42 13.47 -3.50
N LEU A 103 9.26 14.47 -3.78
CA LEU A 103 10.00 15.23 -2.76
C LEU A 103 9.05 16.07 -1.91
N GLY A 104 9.35 16.19 -0.61
CA GLY A 104 8.59 16.97 0.36
C GLY A 104 9.11 18.40 0.49
N ASP A 105 10.41 18.56 0.77
CA ASP A 105 11.12 19.86 0.84
C ASP A 105 12.65 19.63 0.92
N PHE A 106 13.41 20.67 1.27
CA PHE A 106 14.83 20.63 1.61
C PHE A 106 15.04 20.70 3.12
N SER A 107 16.00 19.94 3.65
CA SER A 107 16.37 20.01 5.07
C SER A 107 17.20 21.27 5.35
N ASP A 108 16.91 21.93 6.47
CA ASP A 108 17.61 23.13 6.94
C ASP A 108 18.93 22.81 7.67
N VAL A 109 19.23 21.53 7.87
CA VAL A 109 20.45 21.04 8.53
C VAL A 109 21.55 20.72 7.52
N ASP A 110 21.21 19.94 6.48
CA ASP A 110 22.15 19.45 5.46
C ASP A 110 21.94 20.10 4.08
N GLY A 111 20.87 20.87 3.89
CA GLY A 111 20.52 21.47 2.59
C GLY A 111 20.03 20.48 1.54
N MET A 112 19.89 19.19 1.89
CA MET A 112 19.55 18.12 0.97
C MET A 112 18.03 17.92 0.87
N PRO A 113 17.49 17.56 -0.31
CA PRO A 113 16.05 17.28 -0.44
C PRO A 113 15.67 16.01 0.33
N PHE A 114 14.41 15.89 0.75
CA PHE A 114 13.86 14.67 1.34
C PHE A 114 12.50 14.32 0.72
N THR A 115 12.09 13.05 0.79
CA THR A 115 10.82 12.56 0.24
C THR A 115 9.63 12.89 1.13
N THR A 116 8.44 13.02 0.55
CA THR A 116 7.19 13.19 1.31
C THR A 116 6.90 11.97 2.18
N LEU A 117 7.16 10.75 1.67
CA LEU A 117 7.06 9.52 2.43
C LEU A 117 8.43 9.08 2.95
N LEU A 118 8.48 8.76 4.25
CA LEU A 118 9.69 8.31 4.94
C LEU A 118 9.35 7.13 5.86
N TYR A 119 10.33 6.27 6.13
CA TYR A 119 10.24 5.29 7.20
C TYR A 119 11.20 5.63 8.33
N THR A 120 10.76 5.49 9.57
CA THR A 120 11.63 5.76 10.74
C THR A 120 12.61 4.62 11.01
N ASN A 121 12.39 3.43 10.43
CA ASN A 121 13.31 2.29 10.46
C ASN A 121 13.12 1.42 9.20
N GLY A 122 14.08 0.53 8.96
CA GLY A 122 14.04 -0.42 7.84
C GLY A 122 15.25 -0.28 6.91
N PRO A 123 15.26 -1.06 5.81
CA PRO A 123 16.40 -1.14 4.89
C PRO A 123 16.63 0.12 4.06
N GLY A 124 15.72 1.11 4.09
CA GLY A 124 15.85 2.36 3.34
C GLY A 124 16.94 3.30 3.87
N TYR A 125 17.48 3.07 5.08
CA TYR A 125 18.60 3.85 5.58
C TYR A 125 19.89 3.48 4.83
N LYS A 126 20.52 4.47 4.19
CA LYS A 126 21.76 4.31 3.40
C LYS A 126 22.92 5.19 3.88
N GLY A 127 22.81 5.81 5.05
CA GLY A 127 23.91 6.60 5.61
C GLY A 127 25.08 5.72 6.07
N GLU A 128 26.31 6.10 5.75
CA GLU A 128 27.48 5.56 6.45
C GLU A 128 27.62 6.27 7.81
N ASP A 129 28.13 5.59 8.83
CA ASP A 129 28.36 6.20 10.15
C ASP A 129 29.26 7.45 10.03
N GLY A 130 28.65 8.64 10.15
CA GLY A 130 29.33 9.93 10.03
C GLY A 130 29.50 10.49 8.61
N GLY A 131 28.86 9.89 7.60
CA GLY A 131 28.82 10.38 6.21
C GLY A 131 27.59 11.25 5.89
N ASP A 132 27.62 11.93 4.75
CA ASP A 132 26.48 12.71 4.24
C ASP A 132 25.30 11.79 3.90
N ARG A 133 24.09 12.28 4.12
CA ARG A 133 22.87 11.58 3.72
C ARG A 133 22.77 11.49 2.19
N PRO A 134 22.37 10.34 1.62
CA PRO A 134 22.11 10.24 0.18
C PRO A 134 21.03 11.22 -0.31
N ASP A 135 21.20 11.68 -1.54
CA ASP A 135 20.24 12.55 -2.22
C ASP A 135 19.09 11.71 -2.83
N PRO A 136 17.86 11.76 -2.26
CA PRO A 136 16.75 11.00 -2.82
C PRO A 136 16.30 11.51 -4.19
N SER A 137 16.65 12.73 -4.60
CA SER A 137 16.31 13.22 -5.95
C SER A 137 17.06 12.47 -7.06
N GLN A 138 18.12 11.75 -6.71
CA GLN A 138 18.93 10.94 -7.62
C GLN A 138 18.52 9.46 -7.63
N GLU A 139 17.57 9.06 -6.77
CA GLU A 139 17.09 7.69 -6.67
C GLU A 139 15.84 7.46 -7.52
N ASP A 140 15.74 6.26 -8.10
CA ASP A 140 14.56 5.84 -8.85
C ASP A 140 13.53 5.18 -7.92
N TYR A 141 12.54 5.95 -7.49
CA TYR A 141 11.38 5.48 -6.73
C TYR A 141 10.17 5.15 -7.64
N SER A 142 10.40 4.91 -8.94
CA SER A 142 9.34 4.48 -9.87
C SER A 142 8.99 2.99 -9.76
N LYS A 143 9.71 2.25 -8.92
CA LYS A 143 9.47 0.83 -8.63
C LYS A 143 9.01 0.64 -7.20
#